data_AF-A0A0S7ZYM1-F1
#
_entry.id   AF-A0A0S7ZYM1-F1
#
_cell.length_a   1.000
_cell.length_b   1.000
_cell.length_c   1.000
_cell.angle_alpha   90.00
_cell.angle_beta   90.00
_cell.angle_gamma   90.00
#
_symmetry.space_group_name_H-M   'P 1'
#
loop_
_entity.id
_entity.type
_entity.pdbx_description
1 polymer ?
#
loop_
_entity_poly.entity_id
_entity_poly.type
_entity_poly.pdbx_seq_one_letter_code
_entity_poly.pdbx_strand_id
1 'polypeptide(L)' 'MNDTYYETLDKMEKANVSREYVVGWASGYLQNPKREEQRLNDAYEAGYADGEEKVTDNFEKWVEK' A
#
# COMPACT_ATOMS: atom_id res chain seq x y z
N MET A 1 -7.45 18.33 2.52
CA MET A 1 -6.50 17.21 2.57
C MET A 1 -7.29 15.94 2.26
N ASN A 2 -6.68 14.92 1.66
CA ASN A 2 -7.35 13.63 1.49
C ASN A 2 -7.06 12.81 2.75
N ASP A 3 -7.87 13.01 3.80
CA ASP A 3 -7.55 12.60 5.17
C ASP A 3 -7.33 11.08 5.26
N THR A 4 -8.11 10.29 4.53
CA THR A 4 -7.97 8.82 4.45
C THR A 4 -6.60 8.38 3.97
N TYR A 5 -5.97 9.08 3.03
CA TYR A 5 -4.66 8.70 2.50
C TYR A 5 -3.58 8.82 3.58
N TYR A 6 -3.53 9.97 4.25
CA TYR A 6 -2.51 10.23 5.27
C TYR A 6 -2.74 9.40 6.52
N GLU A 7 -4.00 9.22 6.96
CA GLU A 7 -4.33 8.36 8.09
C GLU A 7 -3.95 6.89 7.83
N THR A 8 -4.17 6.40 6.61
CA THR A 8 -3.86 5.02 6.27
C THR A 8 -2.36 4.78 6.20
N LEU A 9 -1.60 5.72 5.63
CA LEU A 9 -0.13 5.66 5.66
C LEU A 9 0.43 5.72 7.07
N ASP A 10 -0.09 6.61 7.92
CA ASP A 10 0.33 6.73 9.32
C ASP A 10 0.04 5.44 10.11
N LYS A 11 -1.09 4.77 9.87
CA LYS A 11 -1.38 3.45 10.44
C LYS A 11 -0.40 2.38 9.97
N MET A 12 -0.13 2.32 8.67
CA MET A 12 0.80 1.32 8.10
C MET A 12 2.23 1.53 8.62
N GLU A 13 2.68 2.78 8.73
CA GLU A 13 4.01 3.12 9.28
C GLU A 13 4.12 2.71 10.76
N LYS A 14 3.11 3.02 11.58
CA LYS A 14 3.06 2.61 12.99
C LYS A 14 3.00 1.10 13.19
N ALA A 15 2.37 0.39 12.26
CA ALA A 15 2.27 -1.06 12.28
C ALA A 15 3.50 -1.76 11.69
N ASN A 16 4.56 -1.03 11.30
CA ASN A 16 5.77 -1.59 10.68
C ASN A 16 5.44 -2.48 9.46
N VAL A 17 4.51 -2.03 8.63
CA VAL A 17 4.11 -2.72 7.40
C VAL A 17 5.23 -2.66 6.38
N SER A 18 5.36 -3.73 5.58
CA SER A 18 6.34 -3.82 4.53
C SER A 18 6.30 -2.61 3.59
N ARG A 19 7.48 -2.04 3.34
CA ARG A 19 7.63 -0.85 2.50
C ARG A 19 7.08 -1.06 1.08
N GLU A 20 7.21 -2.27 0.55
CA GLU A 20 6.72 -2.59 -0.80
C GLU A 20 5.19 -2.52 -0.86
N TYR A 21 4.50 -3.01 0.18
CA TYR A 21 3.06 -2.91 0.31
C TYR A 21 2.59 -1.45 0.44
N VAL A 22 3.24 -0.66 1.31
CA VAL A 22 2.90 0.75 1.51
C VAL A 22 3.03 1.55 0.22
N VAL A 23 4.12 1.33 -0.55
CA VAL A 23 4.30 2.02 -1.82
C VAL A 23 3.32 1.53 -2.89
N GLY A 24 2.99 0.24 -2.90
CA GLY A 24 1.92 -0.31 -3.73
C GLY A 24 0.61 0.41 -3.47
N TRP A 25 0.19 0.45 -2.21
CA TRP A 25 -1.05 1.08 -1.75
C TRP A 25 -1.14 2.56 -2.12
N ALA A 26 -0.08 3.32 -1.84
CA ALA A 26 -0.04 4.73 -2.24
C ALA A 26 -0.14 4.90 -3.77
N SER A 27 0.50 4.03 -4.54
CA SER A 27 0.47 4.08 -6.01
C SER A 27 -0.91 3.75 -6.56
N GLY A 28 -1.58 2.71 -6.04
CA GLY A 28 -2.94 2.34 -6.41
C GLY A 28 -3.96 3.42 -6.05
N TYR A 29 -3.85 3.99 -4.84
CA TYR A 29 -4.74 5.05 -4.36
C TYR A 29 -4.68 6.31 -5.23
N LEU A 30 -3.47 6.67 -5.69
CA LEU A 30 -3.24 7.80 -6.59
C LEU A 30 -3.48 7.46 -8.06
N GLN A 31 -3.83 6.21 -8.37
CA GLN A 31 -4.00 5.70 -9.74
C GLN A 31 -2.75 5.92 -10.62
N ASN A 32 -1.56 5.79 -10.03
CA ASN A 32 -0.30 5.84 -10.76
C ASN A 32 -0.14 4.56 -11.59
N PRO A 33 0.54 4.61 -12.75
CA PRO A 33 0.92 3.40 -13.46
C PRO A 33 1.71 2.45 -12.56
N LYS A 34 1.46 1.14 -12.71
CA LYS A 34 2.25 0.11 -12.03
C LYS A 34 3.72 0.22 -12.43
N ARG A 35 4.61 -0.19 -11.52
CA ARG A 35 6.04 -0.35 -11.80
C ARG A 35 6.25 -1.39 -12.91
N GLU A 36 7.44 -1.36 -13.49
CA GLU A 36 7.90 -2.40 -14.44
C GLU A 36 7.73 -3.80 -13.85
N GLU A 37 7.25 -4.75 -14.66
CA GLU A 37 6.90 -6.11 -14.21
C GLU A 37 8.03 -6.81 -13.42
N GLN A 38 9.29 -6.57 -13.81
CA GLN A 38 10.46 -7.15 -13.14
C GLN A 38 10.69 -6.63 -11.71
N ARG A 39 10.04 -5.52 -11.34
CA ARG A 39 10.13 -4.86 -10.03
C ARG A 39 8.86 -5.04 -9.20
N LEU A 40 7.86 -5.74 -9.74
CA LEU A 40 6.68 -6.14 -9.00
C LEU A 40 7.03 -7.29 -8.06
N ASN A 41 6.39 -7.28 -6.90
CA ASN A 41 6.44 -8.36 -5.92
C ASN A 41 5.06 -8.48 -5.27
N ASP A 42 4.82 -9.61 -4.62
CA ASP A 42 3.51 -9.93 -4.05
C ASP A 42 2.99 -8.83 -3.11
N ALA A 43 3.88 -8.22 -2.30
CA ALA A 43 3.53 -7.16 -1.37
C ALA A 43 3.07 -5.89 -2.11
N TYR A 44 3.83 -5.46 -3.12
CA TYR A 44 3.51 -4.31 -3.93
C TYR A 44 2.21 -4.50 -4.71
N GLU A 45 2.00 -5.68 -5.31
CA GLU A 45 0.79 -5.96 -6.08
C GLU A 45 -0.45 -6.00 -5.20
N ALA A 46 -0.36 -6.63 -4.03
CA ALA A 46 -1.44 -6.62 -3.04
C ALA A 46 -1.74 -5.20 -2.56
N GLY A 47 -0.69 -4.44 -2.22
CA GLY A 47 -0.83 -3.04 -1.82
C GLY A 47 -1.50 -2.22 -2.91
N TYR A 48 -1.06 -2.35 -4.16
CA TYR A 48 -1.62 -1.61 -5.29
C TYR A 48 -3.11 -1.89 -5.49
N ALA A 49 -3.53 -3.16 -5.44
CA ALA A 49 -4.94 -3.52 -5.54
C ALA A 49 -5.77 -2.94 -4.39
N ASP A 50 -5.29 -3.08 -3.14
CA ASP A 50 -5.94 -2.50 -1.97
C ASP A 50 -6.01 -0.97 -2.04
N GLY A 51 -5.00 -0.32 -2.61
CA GLY A 51 -4.95 1.13 -2.83
C GLY A 51 -5.97 1.59 -3.86
N GLU A 52 -6.11 0.87 -4.98
CA GLU A 52 -7.11 1.12 -6.01
C GLU A 52 -8.54 1.05 -5.46
N GLU A 53 -8.80 0.05 -4.61
CA GLU A 53 -10.09 -0.17 -3.95
C GLU A 53 -10.27 0.69 -2.69
N LYS A 54 -9.23 1.42 -2.27
CA LYS A 54 -9.17 2.24 -1.04
C LYS A 54 -9.43 1.45 0.24
N VAL A 55 -9.01 0.18 0.26
CA VAL A 55 -9.07 -0.70 1.43
C VAL A 55 -7.98 -0.29 2.42
N THR A 56 -8.35 -0.06 3.68
CA THR A 56 -7.42 0.45 4.70
C THR A 56 -6.97 -0.58 5.71
N ASP A 57 -7.48 -1.81 5.67
CA ASP A 57 -7.35 -2.77 6.78
C ASP A 57 -6.60 -4.07 6.39
N ASN A 58 -6.37 -4.31 5.09
CA ASN A 58 -5.71 -5.52 4.60
C ASN A 58 -4.19 -5.56 4.86
N PHE A 59 -3.59 -4.46 5.31
CA PHE A 59 -2.15 -4.32 5.54
C PHE A 59 -1.61 -5.23 6.65
N GLU A 60 -2.47 -5.74 7.54
CA GLU A 60 -2.08 -6.58 8.68
C GLU A 60 -1.29 -7.83 8.25
N LYS A 61 -1.56 -8.34 7.04
CA LYS A 61 -0.86 -9.51 6.48
C LYS A 61 0.59 -9.22 6.07
N TRP A 62 0.94 -7.93 5.96
CA TRP A 62 2.22 -7.44 5.48
C TRP A 62 3.03 -6.73 6.57
N VAL A 63 2.61 -6.84 7.83
CA VAL A 63 3.38 -6.38 8.99
C VAL A 63 4.69 -7.17 9.09
N GLU A 64 5.82 -6.47 9.00
CA GLU A 64 7.14 -7.07 9.21
C GLU A 64 7.36 -7.28 10.71
N LYS A 65 7.56 -8.54 11.11
CA LYS A 65 7.81 -8.97 12.50
C LYS A 65 9.25 -8.75 12.94
#